data_AF-A0A2K3JE00-F1
#
_entry.id   AF-A0A2K3JE00-F1
#
_cell.length_a   1.000
_cell.length_b   1.000
_cell.length_c   1.000
_cell.angle_alpha   90.00
_cell.angle_beta   90.00
_cell.angle_gamma   90.00
#
_symmetry.space_group_name_H-M   'P 1'
#
loop_
_entity.id
_entity.type
_entity.pdbx_description
1 polymer ?
#
loop_
_entity_poly.entity_id
_entity_poly.type
_entity_poly.pdbx_seq_one_letter_code
_entity_poly.pdbx_strand_id
1 'polypeptide(L)'
;MYQKYSSSKLDDREHSSASPGTRFVSEAKYMTGLLMQDATRQMDRVEILNQQKNLVDALESIWHGVQNGSVRVQSLALLRATKNISFPDIEKKLRSPSIDHARVISDLRLLINTFEYIIKPEMS
;
A
#
# COMPACT_ATOMS: atom_id res chain seq x y z
N MET A 1 4.15 5.20 -56.12
CA MET A 1 4.79 4.31 -55.12
C MET A 1 4.26 4.68 -53.75
N TYR A 2 3.58 3.76 -53.08
CA TYR A 2 3.02 3.97 -51.73
C TYR A 2 4.09 3.67 -50.68
N GLN A 3 4.57 4.67 -49.95
CA GLN A 3 5.31 4.48 -48.71
C GLN A 3 4.29 4.30 -47.57
N LYS A 4 4.20 3.08 -47.06
CA LYS A 4 3.42 2.73 -45.87
C LYS A 4 4.08 3.39 -44.66
N TYR A 5 3.40 4.37 -44.05
CA TYR A 5 3.66 4.74 -42.67
C TYR A 5 3.29 3.53 -41.81
N SER A 6 4.31 2.87 -41.26
CA SER A 6 4.11 1.86 -40.22
C SER A 6 3.71 2.61 -38.95
N SER A 7 2.40 2.79 -38.77
CA SER A 7 1.83 3.19 -37.49
C SER A 7 2.03 2.05 -36.50
N SER A 8 3.20 1.99 -35.88
CA SER A 8 3.43 1.16 -34.70
C SER A 8 2.51 1.67 -33.61
N LYS A 9 1.37 1.00 -33.46
CA LYS A 9 0.40 1.27 -32.41
C LYS A 9 1.10 1.15 -31.07
N LEU A 10 1.05 2.24 -30.30
CA LEU A 10 1.18 2.26 -28.85
C LEU A 10 0.02 1.45 -28.26
N ASP A 11 0.15 0.13 -28.27
CA ASP A 11 -0.80 -0.78 -27.64
C ASP A 11 -0.05 -1.90 -26.89
N ASP A 12 1.07 -1.56 -26.25
CA ASP A 12 1.52 -2.30 -25.07
C ASP A 12 0.85 -1.68 -23.84
N ARG A 13 -0.47 -1.91 -23.74
CA ARG A 13 -1.13 -2.03 -22.44
C ARG A 13 -0.60 -3.31 -21.79
N GLU A 14 0.65 -3.24 -21.33
CA GLU A 14 1.13 -4.11 -20.28
C GLU A 14 0.10 -4.04 -19.18
N HIS A 15 -0.55 -5.17 -18.92
CA HIS A 15 -1.24 -5.40 -17.67
C HIS A 15 -0.16 -5.37 -16.59
N SER A 16 0.22 -4.16 -16.20
CA SER A 16 1.20 -3.88 -15.16
C SER A 16 0.69 -4.59 -13.91
N SER A 17 1.28 -5.74 -13.60
CA SER A 17 1.18 -6.34 -12.28
C SER A 17 1.63 -5.25 -11.32
N ALA A 18 0.66 -4.60 -10.66
CA ALA A 18 0.93 -3.43 -9.84
C ALA A 18 2.11 -3.74 -8.91
N SER A 19 3.14 -2.89 -8.94
CA SER A 19 4.35 -3.13 -8.14
C SER A 19 3.94 -3.32 -6.67
N PRO A 20 4.64 -4.16 -5.88
CA PRO A 20 4.28 -4.41 -4.49
C PRO A 20 4.12 -3.11 -3.67
N GLY A 21 4.91 -2.08 -3.98
CA GLY A 21 4.75 -0.74 -3.40
C GLY A 21 3.46 -0.03 -3.81
N THR A 22 3.09 -0.09 -5.09
CA THR A 22 1.82 0.46 -5.59
C THR A 22 0.62 -0.20 -4.91
N ARG A 23 0.66 -1.53 -4.73
CA ARG A 23 -0.38 -2.26 -4.00
C ARG A 23 -0.50 -1.75 -2.57
N PHE A 24 0.59 -1.71 -1.82
CA PHE A 24 0.59 -1.21 -0.44
C PHE A 24 0.00 0.21 -0.32
N VAL A 25 0.45 1.13 -1.17
CA VAL A 25 -0.06 2.52 -1.18
C VAL A 25 -1.55 2.56 -1.50
N SER A 26 -2.02 1.74 -2.44
CA SER A 26 -3.45 1.63 -2.78
C SER A 26 -4.27 1.13 -1.61
N GLU A 27 -3.85 0.05 -0.95
CA GLU A 27 -4.54 -0.52 0.21
C GLU A 27 -4.60 0.50 1.37
N ALA A 28 -3.54 1.28 1.59
CA ALA A 28 -3.47 2.28 2.65
C ALA A 28 -4.40 3.48 2.37
N LYS A 29 -4.46 3.91 1.10
CA LYS A 29 -5.40 4.96 0.64
C LYS A 29 -6.84 4.50 0.80
N TYR A 30 -7.15 3.26 0.41
CA TYR A 30 -8.48 2.70 0.57
C TYR A 30 -8.89 2.61 2.04
N MET A 31 -8.00 2.11 2.90
CA MET A 31 -8.22 2.06 4.35
C MET A 31 -8.46 3.45 4.96
N THR A 32 -7.72 4.46 4.51
CA THR A 32 -7.94 5.85 4.93
C THR A 32 -9.34 6.32 4.55
N GLY A 33 -9.82 5.96 3.36
CA GLY A 33 -11.19 6.24 2.91
C GLY A 33 -12.24 5.57 3.81
N LEU A 34 -12.06 4.29 4.15
CA LEU A 34 -12.97 3.58 5.06
C LEU A 34 -13.04 4.25 6.44
N LEU A 35 -11.89 4.64 7.01
CA LEU A 35 -11.87 5.30 8.32
C LEU A 35 -12.54 6.68 8.29
N MET A 36 -12.42 7.42 7.19
CA MET A 36 -13.14 8.69 7.01
C MET A 36 -14.66 8.47 6.91
N GLN A 37 -15.09 7.38 6.26
CA GLN A 37 -16.50 7.03 6.16
C GLN A 37 -17.05 6.56 7.51
N ASP A 38 -16.35 5.68 8.22
CA ASP A 38 -16.73 5.20 9.56
C ASP A 38 -16.90 6.34 10.57
N ALA A 39 -16.03 7.35 10.51
CA ALA A 39 -16.13 8.55 11.35
C ALA A 39 -17.43 9.35 11.13
N THR A 40 -18.11 9.16 9.99
CA THR A 40 -19.33 9.90 9.61
C THR A 40 -20.59 9.03 9.54
N ARG A 41 -20.44 7.73 9.28
CA ARG A 41 -21.53 6.78 9.01
C ARG A 41 -21.16 5.38 9.48
N GLN A 42 -20.98 5.19 10.80
CA GLN A 42 -20.76 3.91 11.50
C GLN A 42 -20.70 2.70 10.55
N MET A 43 -19.49 2.31 10.18
CA MET A 43 -19.22 1.20 9.29
C MET A 43 -19.09 -0.11 10.06
N ASP A 44 -19.19 -1.22 9.34
CA ASP A 44 -18.88 -2.52 9.90
C ASP A 44 -17.39 -2.61 10.22
N ARG A 45 -17.09 -2.84 11.50
CA ARG A 45 -15.73 -3.03 12.00
C ARG A 45 -15.03 -4.22 11.35
N VAL A 46 -15.78 -5.22 10.89
CA VAL A 46 -15.23 -6.35 10.14
C VAL A 46 -14.59 -5.88 8.83
N GLU A 47 -15.17 -4.90 8.15
CA GLU A 47 -14.64 -4.36 6.90
C GLU A 47 -13.31 -3.63 7.12
N ILE A 48 -13.23 -2.80 8.17
CA ILE A 48 -12.01 -2.08 8.55
C ILE A 48 -10.88 -3.06 8.89
N LEU A 49 -11.19 -4.13 9.64
CA LEU A 49 -10.20 -5.15 10.01
C LEU A 49 -9.78 -6.02 8.82
N ASN A 50 -10.69 -6.36 7.91
CA ASN A 50 -10.34 -7.03 6.66
C ASN A 50 -9.39 -6.18 5.82
N GLN A 51 -9.65 -4.87 5.74
CA GLN A 51 -8.78 -3.98 5.01
C GLN A 51 -7.41 -3.82 5.67
N GLN A 52 -7.35 -3.80 7.01
CA GLN A 52 -6.08 -3.83 7.73
C GLN A 52 -5.27 -5.08 7.39
N LYS A 53 -5.92 -6.25 7.28
CA LYS A 53 -5.27 -7.49 6.86
C LYS A 53 -4.70 -7.39 5.43
N ASN A 54 -5.47 -6.86 4.48
CA ASN A 54 -5.00 -6.65 3.11
C ASN A 54 -3.73 -5.79 3.06
N LEU A 55 -3.67 -4.76 3.91
CA LEU A 55 -2.53 -3.87 4.00
C LEU A 55 -1.29 -4.56 4.61
N VAL A 56 -1.47 -5.41 5.63
CA VAL A 56 -0.41 -6.26 6.18
C VAL A 56 0.10 -7.24 5.12
N ASP A 57 -0.79 -7.91 4.39
CA ASP A 57 -0.42 -8.86 3.35
C ASP A 57 0.38 -8.17 2.22
N ALA A 58 0.03 -6.93 1.86
CA ALA A 58 0.80 -6.13 0.92
C ALA A 58 2.20 -5.80 1.44
N LEU A 59 2.33 -5.47 2.73
CA LEU A 59 3.62 -5.21 3.37
C LEU A 59 4.50 -6.46 3.44
N GLU A 60 3.93 -7.62 3.79
CA GLU A 60 4.64 -8.90 3.80
C GLU A 60 5.11 -9.29 2.38
N SER A 61 4.30 -9.00 1.36
CA SER A 61 4.70 -9.20 -0.04
C SER A 61 5.94 -8.36 -0.41
N ILE A 62 5.99 -7.09 0.01
CA ILE A 62 7.18 -6.24 -0.15
C ILE A 62 8.37 -6.84 0.60
N TRP A 63 8.17 -7.25 1.85
CA TRP A 63 9.21 -7.83 2.68
C TRP A 63 9.83 -9.08 2.05
N HIS A 64 9.00 -10.01 1.59
CA HIS A 64 9.47 -11.22 0.89
C HIS A 64 10.15 -10.88 -0.43
N GLY A 65 9.65 -9.89 -1.18
CA GLY A 65 10.33 -9.41 -2.38
C GLY A 65 11.74 -8.88 -2.08
N VAL A 66 11.91 -8.15 -0.98
CA VAL A 66 13.24 -7.67 -0.54
C VAL A 66 14.13 -8.82 -0.10
N GLN A 67 13.61 -9.80 0.65
CA GLN A 67 14.38 -10.98 1.08
C GLN A 67 14.88 -11.82 -0.10
N ASN A 68 14.08 -11.92 -1.16
CA ASN A 68 14.39 -12.70 -2.36
C ASN A 68 15.15 -11.89 -3.42
N GLY A 69 15.42 -10.61 -3.15
CA GLY A 69 16.14 -9.72 -4.07
C GLY A 69 15.31 -9.15 -5.22
N SER A 70 14.02 -9.49 -5.34
CA SER A 70 13.15 -9.03 -6.44
C SER A 70 12.56 -7.62 -6.23
N VAL A 71 12.69 -7.05 -5.04
CA VAL A 71 12.28 -5.68 -4.71
C VAL A 71 13.43 -4.96 -4.02
N ARG A 72 13.73 -3.74 -4.47
CA ARG A 72 14.67 -2.86 -3.77
C ARG A 72 13.92 -1.79 -2.99
N VAL A 73 14.39 -1.55 -1.78
CA VAL A 73 13.90 -0.45 -0.94
C VAL A 73 15.04 0.48 -0.61
N GLN A 74 14.76 1.78 -0.57
CA GLN A 74 15.75 2.79 -0.23
C GLN A 74 16.20 2.67 1.25
N SER A 75 15.34 2.15 2.12
CA SER A 75 15.64 1.96 3.54
C SER A 75 15.01 0.67 4.08
N LEU A 76 15.85 -0.35 4.27
CA LEU A 76 15.45 -1.61 4.90
C LEU A 76 15.06 -1.40 6.37
N ALA A 77 15.73 -0.48 7.07
CA ALA A 77 15.41 -0.14 8.46
C ALA A 77 13.98 0.40 8.60
N LEU A 78 13.57 1.25 7.66
CA LEU A 78 12.22 1.84 7.66
C LEU A 78 11.14 0.82 7.31
N LEU A 79 11.42 -0.09 6.36
CA LEU A 79 10.54 -1.22 6.08
C LEU A 79 10.36 -2.12 7.32
N ARG A 80 11.46 -2.46 8.01
CA ARG A 80 11.43 -3.25 9.26
C ARG A 80 10.65 -2.55 10.36
N ALA A 81 10.90 -1.26 10.58
CA ALA A 81 10.19 -0.47 11.58
C ALA A 81 8.68 -0.43 11.29
N THR A 82 8.31 -0.24 10.03
CA THR A 82 6.91 -0.23 9.62
C THR A 82 6.24 -1.57 9.93
N LYS A 83 6.87 -2.68 9.54
CA LYS A 83 6.37 -4.04 9.75
C LYS A 83 6.24 -4.41 11.22
N ASN A 84 7.26 -4.11 12.03
CA ASN A 84 7.36 -4.63 13.39
C ASN A 84 6.84 -3.68 14.46
N ILE A 85 6.63 -2.40 14.13
CA ILE A 85 6.23 -1.37 15.09
C ILE A 85 4.95 -0.69 14.62
N SER A 86 4.99 0.01 13.47
CA SER A 86 3.87 0.86 13.04
C SER A 86 2.59 0.07 12.78
N PHE A 87 2.66 -1.06 12.08
CA PHE A 87 1.49 -1.87 11.76
C PHE A 87 0.84 -2.54 12.98
N PRO A 88 1.60 -3.19 13.87
CA PRO A 88 1.07 -3.69 15.13
C PRO A 88 0.39 -2.60 15.97
N ASP A 89 0.93 -1.38 15.97
CA ASP A 89 0.32 -0.28 16.72
C ASP A 89 -0.95 0.25 16.06
N ILE A 90 -1.02 0.31 14.72
CA ILE A 90 -2.25 0.60 13.99
C ILE A 90 -3.31 -0.47 14.27
N GLU A 91 -2.93 -1.75 14.26
CA GLU A 91 -3.85 -2.86 14.55
C GLU A 91 -4.45 -2.74 15.96
N LYS A 92 -3.63 -2.46 16.98
CA LYS A 92 -4.11 -2.23 18.36
C LYS A 92 -5.12 -1.08 18.43
N LYS A 93 -4.87 0.02 17.73
CA LYS A 93 -5.78 1.17 17.68
C LYS A 93 -7.11 0.81 17.03
N LEU A 94 -7.09 0.05 15.95
CA LEU A 94 -8.30 -0.40 15.26
C LEU A 94 -9.10 -1.43 16.06
N ARG A 95 -8.42 -2.25 16.88
CA ARG A 95 -9.05 -3.20 17.80
C ARG A 95 -9.52 -2.56 19.11
N SER A 96 -9.31 -1.26 19.31
CA SER A 96 -9.81 -0.53 20.50
C SER A 96 -11.32 -0.27 20.43
N PRO A 97 -12.08 -0.37 21.54
CA PRO A 97 -13.55 -0.24 21.53
C PRO A 97 -14.05 1.05 20.87
N SER A 98 -13.32 2.14 21.06
CA SER A 98 -13.46 3.38 20.31
C SER A 98 -12.20 3.60 19.49
N ILE A 99 -12.35 3.74 18.18
CA ILE A 99 -11.25 4.02 17.27
C ILE A 99 -10.99 5.52 17.30
N ASP A 100 -9.74 5.91 17.52
CA ASP A 100 -9.28 7.28 17.27
C ASP A 100 -8.96 7.45 15.79
N HIS A 101 -9.99 7.75 14.98
CA HIS A 101 -9.85 7.83 13.52
C HIS A 101 -8.81 8.86 13.09
N ALA A 102 -8.79 10.03 13.74
CA ALA A 102 -7.87 11.11 13.38
C ALA A 102 -6.41 10.66 13.52
N ARG A 103 -6.09 9.97 14.62
CA ARG A 103 -4.74 9.46 14.85
C ARG A 103 -4.37 8.34 13.88
N VAL A 104 -5.26 7.39 13.62
CA VAL A 104 -4.99 6.28 12.68
C VAL A 104 -4.84 6.80 11.26
N ILE A 105 -5.69 7.74 10.82
CA ILE A 105 -5.59 8.39 9.50
C ILE A 105 -4.26 9.14 9.37
N SER A 106 -3.83 9.85 10.41
CA SER A 106 -2.55 10.54 10.40
C SER A 106 -1.38 9.57 10.22
N ASP A 107 -1.38 8.45 10.95
CA ASP A 107 -0.36 7.42 10.83
C ASP A 107 -0.34 6.81 9.42
N LEU A 108 -1.52 6.49 8.86
CA LEU A 108 -1.64 5.94 7.51
C LEU A 108 -1.15 6.92 6.44
N ARG A 109 -1.45 8.22 6.57
CA ARG A 109 -0.96 9.25 5.64
C ARG A 109 0.56 9.37 5.69
N LEU A 110 1.15 9.32 6.88
CA LEU A 110 2.60 9.30 7.02
C LEU A 110 3.19 8.08 6.31
N LEU A 111 2.60 6.89 6.50
CA LEU A 111 3.04 5.67 5.83
C LEU A 111 2.90 5.75 4.31
N ILE A 112 1.78 6.26 3.78
CA ILE A 112 1.57 6.47 2.35
C ILE A 112 2.68 7.34 1.78
N ASN A 113 2.87 8.52 2.35
CA ASN A 113 3.89 9.46 1.90
C ASN A 113 5.28 8.85 1.98
N THR A 114 5.55 8.05 3.01
CA THR A 114 6.84 7.38 3.21
C THR A 114 7.08 6.30 2.15
N PHE A 115 6.09 5.44 1.90
CA PHE A 115 6.22 4.29 1.00
C PHE A 115 6.18 4.66 -0.48
N GLU A 116 5.53 5.78 -0.85
CA GLU A 116 5.56 6.33 -2.21
C GLU A 116 6.98 6.61 -2.70
N TYR A 117 7.93 6.92 -1.81
CA TYR A 117 9.32 7.22 -2.20
C TYR A 117 10.31 6.09 -1.91
N ILE A 118 9.98 5.14 -1.04
CA ILE A 118 10.96 4.14 -0.56
C ILE A 118 11.06 2.91 -1.45
N ILE A 119 9.98 2.48 -2.09
CA ILE A 119 9.94 1.23 -2.83
C ILE A 119 10.24 1.50 -4.30
N LYS A 120 11.28 0.85 -4.85
CA LYS A 120 11.59 0.88 -6.28
C LYS A 120 11.48 -0.54 -6.84
N PRO A 121 10.66 -0.78 -7.88
CA PRO A 121 10.73 -2.04 -8.61
C PRO A 121 12.12 -2.18 -9.25
N GLU A 122 12.66 -3.40 -9.31
CA GLU A 122 13.78 -3.66 -10.21
C GLU A 122 13.25 -3.54 -11.65
N MET A 123 13.69 -2.51 -12.38
CA MET A 123 13.51 -2.49 -13.82
C MET A 123 14.40 -3.60 -14.38
N SER A 124 13.75 -4.58 -15.01
CA SER A 124 14.40 -5.59 -15.86
C SER A 124 14.62 -5.00 -17.25
#